data_AF-A0A7J8Y4I2-F1
#
_entry.id   AF-A0A7J8Y4I2-F1
#
_cell.length_a   1.000
_cell.length_b   1.000
_cell.length_c   1.000
_cell.angle_alpha   90.00
_cell.angle_beta   90.00
_cell.angle_gamma   90.00
#
_symmetry.space_group_name_H-M   'P 1'
#
loop_
_entity.id
_entity.type
_entity.pdbx_description
1 polymer ?
#
loop_
_entity_poly.entity_id
_entity_poly.type
_entity_poly.pdbx_seq_one_letter_code
_entity_poly.pdbx_strand_id
1 'polypeptide(L)' 'MDCRRNREDELKGIWQSWDEAKKTRFQDNYGNVAQLLFVKPDDALLKAMVHFWDPTYRCFMFNEVDMSVDF' A
#
# COMPACT_ATOMS: atom_id res chain seq x y z
N MET A 1 -23.08 10.56 -6.22
CA MET A 1 -22.22 11.20 -5.19
C MET A 1 -20.94 11.60 -5.88
N ASP A 2 -20.56 12.87 -5.81
CA ASP A 2 -19.29 13.35 -6.35
C ASP A 2 -18.18 12.96 -5.36
N CYS A 3 -17.50 11.85 -5.65
CA CYS A 3 -16.36 11.42 -4.85
C CYS A 3 -15.19 12.34 -5.18
N ARG A 4 -14.99 13.39 -4.37
CA ARG A 4 -13.83 14.28 -4.46
C ARG A 4 -12.57 13.43 -4.59
N ARG A 5 -11.91 13.48 -5.76
CA ARG A 5 -10.64 12.79 -5.97
C ARG A 5 -9.58 13.48 -5.12
N ASN A 6 -9.08 12.77 -4.11
CA ASN A 6 -7.91 13.23 -3.37
C ASN A 6 -6.72 13.28 -4.32
N ARG A 7 -6.07 14.44 -4.42
CA ARG A 7 -4.83 14.57 -5.20
C ARG A 7 -3.66 14.06 -4.38
N GLU A 8 -2.80 13.26 -5.00
CA GLU A 8 -1.63 12.67 -4.34
C GLU A 8 -0.74 13.75 -3.70
N ASP A 9 -0.51 14.85 -4.42
CA ASP A 9 0.32 15.97 -3.96
C ASP A 9 -0.26 16.64 -2.70
N GLU A 10 -1.59 16.76 -2.63
CA GLU A 10 -2.30 17.32 -1.48
C GLU A 10 -2.16 16.40 -0.26
N LEU A 11 -2.32 15.08 -0.46
CA LEU A 11 -2.14 14.09 0.60
C LEU A 11 -0.70 14.05 1.12
N LYS A 12 0.29 14.13 0.22
CA LYS A 12 1.71 14.25 0.58
C LYS A 12 1.98 15.51 1.39
N GLY A 13 1.43 16.65 0.96
CA GLY A 13 1.57 17.92 1.67
C GLY A 13 0.97 17.87 3.08
N ILE A 14 -0.22 17.27 3.23
CA ILE A 14 -0.84 17.06 4.54
C ILE A 14 0.07 16.20 5.42
N TRP A 15 0.54 15.06 4.93
CA TRP A 15 1.42 14.16 5.69
C TRP A 15 2.73 14.85 6.12
N GLN A 16 3.35 15.60 5.21
CA GLN A 16 4.59 16.33 5.49
C GLN A 16 4.40 17.47 6.50
N SER A 17 3.23 18.09 6.53
CA SER A 17 2.92 19.17 7.48
C SER A 17 2.71 18.70 8.93
N TRP A 18 2.52 17.40 9.17
CA TRP A 18 2.25 16.88 10.50
C TRP A 18 3.52 16.77 11.34
N ASP A 19 3.38 17.03 12.64
CA ASP A 19 4.41 16.70 13.62
C ASP A 19 4.52 15.17 13.84
N GLU A 20 5.63 14.76 14.47
CA GLU A 20 5.93 13.35 14.69
C GLU A 20 4.95 12.66 15.64
N ALA A 21 4.36 13.37 16.61
CA ALA A 21 3.38 12.79 17.52
C ALA A 21 2.09 12.42 16.76
N LYS A 22 1.66 13.27 15.84
CA LYS A 22 0.48 13.04 14.99
C LYS A 22 0.74 11.93 13.98
N LYS A 23 1.94 11.87 13.39
CA LYS A 23 2.35 10.75 12.52
C LYS A 23 2.40 9.43 13.27
N THR A 24 2.98 9.41 14.48
CA THR A 24 3.02 8.22 15.34
C THR A 24 1.61 7.74 15.66
N ARG A 25 0.73 8.62 16.12
CA ARG A 25 -0.67 8.27 16.41
C ARG A 25 -1.42 7.75 15.18
N PHE A 26 -1.11 8.26 14.00
CA PHE A 26 -1.69 7.73 12.76
C PHE A 26 -1.15 6.33 12.46
N GLN A 27 0.15 6.11 12.61
CA GLN A 27 0.77 4.79 12.43
C GLN A 27 0.25 3.75 13.43
N ASP A 28 -0.01 4.13 14.68
CA ASP A 28 -0.58 3.21 15.67
C ASP A 28 -1.99 2.72 15.27
N ASN A 29 -2.79 3.60 14.65
CA ASN A 29 -4.17 3.29 14.27
C ASN A 29 -4.29 2.60 12.90
N TYR A 30 -3.40 2.93 11.96
CA TYR A 30 -3.52 2.55 10.55
C TYR A 30 -2.28 1.85 9.98
N GLY A 31 -1.28 1.61 10.81
CA GLY A 31 0.03 1.13 10.38
C GLY A 31 0.74 2.11 9.45
N ASN A 32 1.64 1.56 8.64
CA ASN A 32 2.47 2.35 7.72
C ASN A 32 1.76 2.72 6.41
N VAL A 33 0.43 2.78 6.37
CA VAL A 33 -0.35 3.11 5.16
C VAL A 33 0.06 4.44 4.54
N ALA A 34 0.43 5.45 5.34
CA ALA A 34 0.88 6.74 4.83
C ALA A 34 2.17 6.65 3.99
N GLN A 35 2.99 5.61 4.19
CA GLN A 35 4.21 5.41 3.40
C GLN A 35 3.88 5.07 1.94
N LEU A 36 2.70 4.50 1.67
CA LEU A 36 2.24 4.17 0.33
C LEU A 36 2.14 5.41 -0.58
N LEU A 37 1.95 6.60 0.00
CA LEU A 37 1.96 7.85 -0.76
C LEU A 37 3.31 8.09 -1.46
N PHE A 38 4.41 7.54 -0.96
CA PHE A 38 5.76 7.76 -1.48
C PHE A 38 6.27 6.58 -2.31
N VAL A 39 5.55 5.47 -2.34
CA VAL A 39 5.88 4.32 -3.17
C VAL A 39 5.46 4.64 -4.59
N LYS A 40 6.41 4.59 -5.54
CA LYS A 40 6.06 4.65 -6.95
C LYS A 40 5.33 3.34 -7.31
N PRO A 41 4.10 3.39 -7.83
CA PRO A 41 3.46 2.20 -8.33
C PRO A 41 4.30 1.65 -9.50
N ASP A 42 4.68 0.39 -9.39
CA ASP A 42 5.22 -0.36 -10.51
C ASP A 42 4.05 -1.07 -11.18
N ASP A 43 3.67 -0.59 -12.36
CA ASP A 43 2.53 -1.11 -13.11
C ASP A 43 2.71 -2.59 -13.47
N ALA A 44 3.94 -3.05 -13.70
CA ALA A 44 4.22 -4.45 -13.99
C ALA A 44 4.02 -5.31 -12.73
N LEU A 45 4.50 -4.83 -11.58
CA LEU A 45 4.29 -5.49 -10.30
C LEU A 45 2.80 -5.55 -9.93
N LEU A 46 2.06 -4.46 -10.07
CA LEU A 46 0.63 -4.42 -9.78
C LEU A 46 -0.16 -5.37 -10.68
N LYS A 47 0.17 -5.42 -11.98
CA LYS A 47 -0.43 -6.40 -12.90
C LYS A 47 -0.12 -7.83 -12.49
N ALA A 48 1.13 -8.11 -12.11
CA ALA A 48 1.53 -9.42 -11.60
C ALA A 48 0.72 -9.79 -10.34
N MET A 49 0.56 -8.87 -9.39
CA MET A 49 -0.23 -9.10 -8.17
C MET A 49 -1.69 -9.45 -8.45
N VAL A 50 -2.31 -8.83 -9.46
CA VAL A 50 -3.69 -9.16 -9.86
C VAL A 50 -3.82 -10.62 -10.30
N HIS A 51 -2.80 -11.19 -10.95
CA HIS A 51 -2.80 -12.61 -11.32
C HIS A 51 -2.78 -13.57 -10.13
N PHE A 52 -2.26 -13.11 -8.98
CA PHE A 52 -2.23 -13.89 -7.74
C PHE A 52 -3.45 -13.62 -6.85
N TRP A 53 -4.36 -12.72 -7.21
CA TRP A 53 -5.56 -12.46 -6.41
C TRP A 53 -6.55 -13.62 -6.49
N ASP A 54 -6.82 -14.28 -5.36
CA ASP A 54 -7.87 -15.28 -5.24
C ASP A 54 -9.17 -14.60 -4.75
N PRO A 55 -10.21 -14.51 -5.61
CA PRO A 55 -11.47 -13.87 -5.24
C PRO A 55 -12.25 -14.63 -4.16
N THR A 56 -12.02 -15.93 -3.99
CA THR A 56 -12.69 -16.80 -3.00
C THR A 56 -12.26 -16.42 -1.59
N TYR A 57 -10.95 -16.24 -1.40
CA TYR A 57 -10.36 -15.90 -0.11
C TYR A 57 -10.13 -14.40 0.09
N ARG A 58 -10.29 -13.61 -0.97
CA ARG A 58 -10.01 -12.17 -1.01
C ARG A 58 -8.59 -11.87 -0.52
N CYS A 59 -7.64 -12.69 -0.94
CA CYS A 59 -6.23 -12.55 -0.62
C CYS A 59 -5.36 -12.89 -1.83
N PHE A 60 -4.10 -12.48 -1.80
CA PHE A 60 -3.12 -12.86 -2.82
C PHE A 60 -2.56 -14.24 -2.49
N MET A 61 -2.82 -15.21 -3.36
CA MET A 61 -2.27 -16.55 -3.33
C MET A 61 -1.05 -16.61 -4.23
N PHE A 62 0.14 -16.46 -3.63
CA PHE A 62 1.37 -16.88 -4.28
C PHE A 62 1.40 -18.40 -4.19
N ASN A 63 0.77 -19.07 -5.16
CA ASN A 63 0.74 -20.53 -5.29
C ASN A 63 2.16 -21.06 -5.05
N GLU A 64 2.34 -22.08 -4.18
CA GLU A 64 3.62 -22.66 -3.72
C GLU A 64 4.82 -22.25 -4.58
N VAL A 65 5.34 -21.05 -4.37
CA VAL A 65 6.67 -20.72 -4.86
C VAL A 65 7.53 -21.37 -3.80
N ASP A 66 8.05 -22.55 -4.13
CA ASP A 66 9.08 -23.17 -3.32
C ASP A 66 10.24 -22.17 -3.28
N MET A 67 10.27 -21.35 -2.23
CA MET A 67 11.41 -20.52 -1.88
C MET A 67 12.44 -21.42 -1.25
N SER A 68 12.83 -22.50 -1.95
CA SER A 68 14.01 -23.27 -1.61
C SER A 68 15.20 -22.33 -1.81
N VAL A 69 15.63 -21.74 -0.69
CA VAL A 69 16.95 -21.17 -0.58
C VAL A 69 17.90 -22.37 -0.62
N ASP A 70 18.53 -22.59 -1.78
CA ASP A 70 19.63 -23.54 -1.88
C ASP A 70 20.73 -23.09 -0.90
N PHE A 71 20.87 -23.83 0.21
CA PHE A 71 21.98 -23.74 1.15
C PHE A 71 23.12 -24.68 0.73
#